data_AF-A0A8S3Z5A0-F1
#
_entry.id   AF-A0A8S3Z5A0-F1
#
_cell.length_a   1.000
_cell.length_b   1.000
_cell.length_c   1.000
_cell.angle_alpha   90.00
_cell.angle_beta   90.00
_cell.angle_gamma   90.00
#
_symmetry.space_group_name_H-M   'P 1'
#
loop_
_entity.id
_entity.type
_entity.pdbx_description
1 polymer ?
#
loop_
_entity_poly.entity_id
_entity_poly.type
_entity_poly.pdbx_seq_one_letter_code
_entity_poly.pdbx_strand_id
1 'polypeptide(L)'
;PYIIGTMSQSSCSTTNLQLHHNFRFVLCANHMEVKGFLGRYLRRKLVESEIRTGIRNNDLNRVVDWIPKVWAHLNKALESHSSADVTIGPRLFMSCPMDIAGSQVWFTDLWNYTLVETVREGLQVYGCRSAWEDPTDWVLESYPWPNRGSGTGLMHIRADDLGYEPQPQTSSSPSLQGMTKSPIIDSKENDPL
;
A
#
# COMPACT_ATOMS: atom_id res chain seq x y z
N PRO A 1 -6.78 -32.18 26.05
CA PRO A 1 -6.73 -30.73 26.38
C PRO A 1 -5.79 -30.01 25.40
N TYR A 2 -6.27 -28.94 24.76
CA TYR A 2 -5.50 -28.14 23.81
C TYR A 2 -5.25 -26.76 24.43
N ILE A 3 -4.05 -26.22 24.22
CA ILE A 3 -3.68 -24.87 24.64
C ILE A 3 -3.49 -24.05 23.37
N ILE A 4 -4.20 -22.93 23.27
CA ILE A 4 -4.06 -21.96 22.17
C ILE A 4 -3.40 -20.72 22.76
N GLY A 5 -2.26 -20.32 22.22
CA GLY A 5 -1.57 -19.09 22.54
C GLY A 5 -1.57 -18.15 21.34
N THR A 6 -1.77 -16.86 21.57
CA THR A 6 -1.65 -15.82 20.55
C THR A 6 -0.38 -15.01 20.82
N MET A 7 0.34 -14.63 19.77
CA MET A 7 1.51 -13.74 19.86
C MET A 7 1.45 -12.70 18.75
N SER A 8 1.91 -11.48 19.03
CA SER A 8 2.03 -10.43 18.02
C SER A 8 3.19 -10.74 17.07
N GLN A 9 2.96 -10.61 15.76
CA GLN A 9 3.99 -10.85 14.73
C GLN A 9 5.19 -9.90 14.91
N SER A 10 4.93 -8.65 15.32
CA SER A 10 5.94 -7.62 15.57
C SER A 10 6.87 -7.89 16.75
N SER A 11 6.55 -8.88 17.60
CA SER A 11 7.37 -9.25 18.77
C SER A 11 8.07 -10.60 18.61
N CYS A 12 8.14 -11.13 17.39
CA CYS A 12 8.73 -12.44 17.12
C CYS A 12 10.27 -12.41 17.20
N SER A 13 10.82 -12.26 18.41
CA SER A 13 12.10 -12.92 18.70
C SER A 13 11.80 -14.41 18.70
N THR A 14 12.46 -15.19 17.84
CA THR A 14 12.33 -16.65 17.74
C THR A 14 12.35 -17.30 19.13
N THR A 15 11.17 -17.52 19.71
CA THR A 15 11.08 -18.12 21.04
C THR A 15 11.41 -19.60 20.89
N ASN A 16 12.18 -20.13 21.85
CA ASN A 16 12.60 -21.53 21.94
C ASN A 16 11.46 -22.57 21.78
N LEU A 17 10.20 -22.14 21.78
CA LEU A 17 9.01 -22.96 21.54
C LEU A 17 8.93 -23.57 20.13
N GLN A 18 9.61 -23.01 19.13
CA GLN A 18 9.72 -23.66 17.80
C GLN A 18 10.47 -25.01 17.85
N LEU A 19 11.22 -25.28 18.93
CA LEU A 19 11.97 -26.53 19.11
C LEU A 19 11.14 -27.64 19.77
N HIS A 20 9.96 -27.32 20.34
CA HIS A 20 9.11 -28.34 20.96
C HIS A 20 8.13 -28.93 19.94
N HIS A 21 8.29 -30.22 19.62
CA HIS A 21 7.44 -30.98 18.68
C HIS A 21 5.93 -30.98 19.02
N ASN A 22 5.54 -30.48 20.19
CA ASN A 22 4.16 -30.41 20.65
C ASN A 22 3.43 -29.13 20.23
N PHE A 23 4.14 -28.10 19.76
CA PHE A 23 3.54 -26.85 19.32
C PHE A 23 3.55 -26.75 17.79
N ARG A 24 2.38 -26.50 17.22
CA ARG A 24 2.25 -26.13 15.80
C ARG A 24 2.01 -24.63 15.73
N PHE A 25 2.91 -23.94 15.03
CA PHE A 25 2.71 -22.53 14.71
C PHE A 25 1.79 -22.42 13.50
N VAL A 26 0.72 -21.65 13.65
CA VAL A 26 -0.11 -21.21 12.53
C VAL A 26 0.18 -19.73 12.35
N LEU A 27 0.83 -19.39 11.23
CA LEU A 27 1.02 -17.99 10.86
C LEU A 27 -0.29 -17.48 10.27
N CYS A 28 -1.06 -16.76 11.07
CA CYS A 28 -2.20 -16.00 10.58
C CYS A 28 -1.67 -14.73 9.91
N ALA A 29 -1.15 -14.86 8.68
CA ALA A 29 -0.75 -13.68 7.90
C ALA A 29 -1.98 -12.77 7.75
N ASN A 30 -1.80 -11.49 8.09
CA ASN A 30 -2.87 -10.48 8.16
C ASN A 30 -3.77 -10.42 6.90
N HIS A 31 -3.24 -10.82 5.73
CA HIS A 31 -3.96 -10.83 4.45
C HIS A 31 -4.55 -12.20 4.02
N MET A 32 -4.16 -13.32 4.65
CA MET A 32 -4.53 -14.66 4.15
C MET A 32 -5.86 -15.16 4.72
N GLU A 33 -6.17 -14.93 5.99
CA GLU A 33 -7.34 -15.52 6.64
C GLU A 33 -8.64 -14.69 6.51
N VAL A 34 -8.53 -13.49 5.91
CA VAL A 34 -9.64 -12.53 5.80
C VAL A 34 -10.17 -12.41 4.37
N LYS A 35 -9.62 -13.18 3.40
CA LYS A 35 -10.07 -13.12 1.99
C LYS A 35 -11.58 -13.37 1.89
N GLY A 36 -12.32 -12.32 1.55
CA GLY A 36 -13.78 -12.34 1.42
C GLY A 36 -14.58 -12.19 2.72
N PHE A 37 -13.96 -12.04 3.90
CA PHE A 37 -14.70 -11.71 5.13
C PHE A 37 -15.38 -10.34 5.01
N LEU A 38 -14.60 -9.30 4.70
CA LEU A 38 -15.12 -7.93 4.60
C LEU A 38 -16.23 -7.82 3.55
N GLY A 39 -16.03 -8.44 2.37
CA GLY A 39 -17.05 -8.48 1.32
C GLY A 39 -18.33 -9.19 1.76
N ARG A 40 -18.25 -10.36 2.40
CA ARG A 40 -19.42 -11.08 2.93
C ARG A 40 -20.14 -10.28 4.01
N TYR A 41 -19.39 -9.65 4.91
CA TYR A 41 -19.95 -8.83 5.99
C TYR A 41 -20.73 -7.63 5.43
N LEU A 42 -20.12 -6.86 4.52
CA LEU A 42 -20.77 -5.68 3.93
C LEU A 42 -21.97 -6.05 3.07
N ARG A 43 -21.90 -7.13 2.28
CA ARG A 43 -23.04 -7.64 1.50
C ARG A 43 -24.19 -8.07 2.40
N ARG A 44 -23.91 -8.76 3.51
CA ARG A 44 -24.94 -9.12 4.50
C ARG A 44 -25.58 -7.87 5.10
N LYS A 45 -24.78 -6.89 5.53
CA LYS A 45 -25.25 -5.63 6.11
C LYS A 45 -26.10 -4.83 5.11
N LEU A 46 -25.75 -4.88 3.82
CA LEU A 46 -26.55 -4.27 2.74
C LEU A 46 -27.91 -4.95 2.62
N VAL A 47 -27.95 -6.28 2.49
CA VAL A 47 -29.21 -7.04 2.39
C VAL A 47 -30.11 -6.79 3.60
N GLU A 48 -29.55 -6.77 4.81
CA GLU A 48 -30.30 -6.45 6.03
C GLU A 48 -30.88 -5.02 6.00
N SER A 49 -30.17 -4.07 5.39
CA SER A 49 -30.64 -2.70 5.19
C SER A 49 -31.75 -2.60 4.13
N GLU A 50 -31.61 -3.31 3.02
CA GLU A 50 -32.61 -3.36 1.94
C GLU A 50 -33.91 -4.00 2.43
N ILE A 51 -33.83 -5.05 3.25
CA ILE A 51 -35.00 -5.69 3.87
C ILE A 51 -35.72 -4.71 4.81
N ARG A 52 -34.96 -3.97 5.62
CA ARG A 52 -35.53 -3.02 6.60
C ARG A 52 -36.18 -1.80 5.94
N THR A 53 -35.61 -1.32 4.84
CA THR A 53 -36.07 -0.09 4.16
C THR A 53 -37.02 -0.38 2.99
N GLY A 54 -37.00 -1.58 2.44
CA GLY A 54 -37.72 -1.96 1.22
C GLY A 54 -37.12 -1.38 -0.06
N ILE A 55 -35.95 -0.73 0.01
CA ILE A 55 -35.32 -0.03 -1.12
C ILE A 55 -34.05 -0.77 -1.53
N ARG A 56 -33.94 -1.10 -2.82
CA ARG A 56 -32.70 -1.63 -3.42
C ARG A 56 -31.93 -0.50 -4.08
N ASN A 57 -30.62 -0.46 -3.84
CA ASN A 57 -29.75 0.57 -4.42
C ASN A 57 -28.57 -0.07 -5.17
N ASN A 58 -28.63 -0.05 -6.51
CA ASN A 58 -27.60 -0.63 -7.38
C ASN A 58 -26.26 0.11 -7.29
N ASP A 59 -26.27 1.43 -7.04
CA ASP A 59 -25.02 2.18 -6.86
C ASP A 59 -24.35 1.82 -5.53
N LEU A 60 -25.14 1.49 -4.51
CA LEU A 60 -24.59 1.10 -3.20
C LEU A 60 -23.96 -0.30 -3.28
N ASN A 61 -24.52 -1.19 -4.11
CA ASN A 61 -23.87 -2.46 -4.44
C ASN A 61 -22.47 -2.26 -5.02
N ARG A 62 -22.28 -1.26 -5.91
CA ARG A 62 -20.96 -0.93 -6.47
C ARG A 62 -19.98 -0.49 -5.39
N VAL A 63 -20.41 0.37 -4.46
CA VAL A 63 -19.60 0.83 -3.32
C VAL A 63 -19.22 -0.34 -2.40
N VAL A 64 -20.19 -1.18 -2.04
CA VAL A 64 -19.98 -2.36 -1.17
C VAL A 64 -19.03 -3.38 -1.80
N ASP A 65 -19.09 -3.57 -3.12
CA ASP A 65 -18.17 -4.45 -3.84
C ASP A 65 -16.78 -3.81 -4.07
N TRP A 66 -16.69 -2.49 -4.04
CA TRP A 66 -15.44 -1.74 -4.19
C TRP A 66 -14.64 -1.65 -2.89
N ILE A 67 -15.28 -1.51 -1.72
CA ILE A 67 -14.60 -1.37 -0.42
C ILE A 67 -13.58 -2.50 -0.14
N PRO A 68 -13.88 -3.79 -0.37
CA PRO A 68 -12.90 -4.86 -0.18
C PRO A 68 -11.70 -4.75 -1.13
N LYS A 69 -11.88 -4.15 -2.31
CA LYS A 69 -10.82 -3.97 -3.31
C LYS A 69 -9.86 -2.87 -2.89
N VAL A 70 -10.36 -1.71 -2.43
CA VAL A 70 -9.50 -0.63 -1.92
C VAL A 70 -8.73 -1.10 -0.68
N TRP A 71 -9.38 -1.82 0.24
CA TRP A 71 -8.72 -2.40 1.40
C TRP A 71 -7.57 -3.35 1.01
N ALA A 72 -7.81 -4.22 0.03
CA ALA A 72 -6.79 -5.13 -0.47
C ALA A 72 -5.66 -4.38 -1.22
N HIS A 73 -6.00 -3.34 -1.99
CA HIS A 73 -5.03 -2.51 -2.70
C HIS A 73 -4.09 -1.80 -1.72
N LEU A 74 -4.63 -1.17 -0.67
CA LEU A 74 -3.85 -0.51 0.37
C LEU A 74 -2.92 -1.49 1.11
N ASN A 75 -3.42 -2.66 1.49
CA ASN A 75 -2.59 -3.68 2.13
C ASN A 75 -1.50 -4.22 1.19
N LYS A 76 -1.77 -4.36 -0.10
CA LYS A 76 -0.77 -4.74 -1.09
C LYS A 76 0.31 -3.65 -1.25
N ALA A 77 -0.07 -2.38 -1.25
CA ALA A 77 0.88 -1.27 -1.26
C ALA A 77 1.77 -1.31 -0.01
N LEU A 78 1.18 -1.46 1.18
CA LEU A 78 1.92 -1.61 2.44
C LEU A 78 2.88 -2.80 2.42
N GLU A 79 2.45 -3.98 1.94
CA GLU A 79 3.30 -5.16 1.84
C GLU A 79 4.48 -5.00 0.88
N SER A 80 4.32 -4.17 -0.16
CA SER A 80 5.39 -3.92 -1.13
C SER A 80 6.51 -3.05 -0.55
N HIS A 81 6.19 -2.18 0.41
CA HIS A 81 7.14 -1.25 1.02
C HIS A 81 7.58 -1.64 2.46
N SER A 82 6.71 -2.30 3.22
CA SER A 82 6.91 -2.70 4.63
C SER A 82 6.85 -4.22 4.79
N SER A 83 7.72 -4.79 5.62
CA SER A 83 7.50 -6.16 6.11
C SER A 83 6.20 -6.21 6.91
N ALA A 84 5.37 -7.23 6.67
CA ALA A 84 4.09 -7.70 7.27
C ALA A 84 3.51 -7.13 8.60
N ASP A 85 4.23 -6.30 9.35
CA ASP A 85 3.88 -5.76 10.65
C ASP A 85 2.89 -4.58 10.59
N VAL A 86 2.82 -3.87 9.45
CA VAL A 86 1.84 -2.78 9.24
C VAL A 86 0.78 -3.24 8.26
N THR A 87 -0.41 -3.53 8.79
CA THR A 87 -1.57 -3.87 7.97
C THR A 87 -2.81 -3.13 8.44
N ILE A 88 -3.64 -2.75 7.48
CA ILE A 88 -4.92 -2.10 7.74
C ILE A 88 -5.94 -3.19 8.03
N GLY A 89 -6.48 -3.20 9.25
CA GLY A 89 -7.48 -4.18 9.65
C GLY A 89 -8.84 -3.96 8.96
N PRO A 90 -9.59 -5.03 8.64
CA PRO A 90 -10.90 -4.93 7.99
C PRO A 90 -11.94 -4.20 8.86
N ARG A 91 -11.71 -4.13 10.18
CA ARG A 91 -12.60 -3.49 11.17
C ARG A 91 -12.89 -2.02 10.83
N LEU A 92 -11.91 -1.31 10.29
CA LEU A 92 -12.09 0.09 9.88
C LEU A 92 -13.21 0.24 8.85
N PHE A 93 -13.33 -0.72 7.93
CA PHE A 93 -14.29 -0.69 6.83
C PHE A 93 -15.67 -1.24 7.19
N MET A 94 -15.81 -1.97 8.30
CA MET A 94 -17.10 -2.55 8.75
C MET A 94 -18.13 -1.47 9.12
N SER A 95 -17.66 -0.28 9.48
CA SER A 95 -18.51 0.87 9.85
C SER A 95 -19.18 1.56 8.66
N CYS A 96 -18.89 1.14 7.41
CA CYS A 96 -19.45 1.75 6.20
C CYS A 96 -20.99 1.92 6.31
N PRO A 97 -21.51 3.16 6.18
CA PRO A 97 -22.93 3.43 6.08
C PRO A 97 -23.59 2.70 4.89
N MET A 98 -24.89 2.41 5.00
CA MET A 98 -25.68 1.72 3.96
C MET A 98 -26.52 2.71 3.16
N ASP A 99 -25.89 3.81 2.78
CA ASP A 99 -26.43 4.87 1.94
C ASP A 99 -25.28 5.54 1.16
N ILE A 100 -25.60 6.10 -0.01
CA ILE A 100 -24.58 6.61 -0.95
C ILE A 100 -23.86 7.84 -0.39
N ALA A 101 -24.60 8.83 0.09
CA ALA A 101 -24.02 10.09 0.54
C ALA A 101 -23.19 9.90 1.81
N GLY A 102 -23.74 9.18 2.79
CA GLY A 102 -23.08 8.84 4.04
C GLY A 102 -21.84 7.99 3.83
N SER A 103 -21.88 6.97 2.96
CA SER A 103 -20.69 6.17 2.64
C SER A 103 -19.58 6.97 1.95
N GLN A 104 -19.93 7.96 1.14
CA GLN A 104 -18.95 8.84 0.49
C GLN A 104 -18.25 9.75 1.49
N VAL A 105 -19.01 10.43 2.34
CA VAL A 105 -18.48 11.32 3.39
C VAL A 105 -17.63 10.51 4.36
N TRP A 106 -18.18 9.39 4.85
CA TRP A 106 -17.47 8.47 5.73
C TRP A 106 -16.15 7.99 5.14
N PHE A 107 -16.12 7.62 3.86
CA PHE A 107 -14.88 7.15 3.23
C PHE A 107 -13.86 8.27 3.10
N THR A 108 -14.31 9.48 2.76
CA THR A 108 -13.44 10.67 2.66
C THR A 108 -12.78 10.98 4.00
N ASP A 109 -13.55 10.96 5.09
CA ASP A 109 -13.04 11.17 6.45
C ASP A 109 -12.09 10.04 6.86
N LEU A 110 -12.48 8.78 6.64
CA LEU A 110 -11.63 7.62 6.93
C LEU A 110 -10.30 7.70 6.16
N TRP A 111 -10.34 8.13 4.90
CA TRP A 111 -9.15 8.29 4.07
C TRP A 111 -8.22 9.35 4.65
N ASN A 112 -8.73 10.56 4.82
CA ASN A 112 -7.93 11.73 5.18
C ASN A 112 -7.37 11.67 6.61
N TYR A 113 -8.12 11.13 7.57
CA TYR A 113 -7.76 11.15 8.99
C TYR A 113 -7.20 9.82 9.53
N THR A 114 -7.24 8.74 8.75
CA THR A 114 -6.79 7.43 9.28
C THR A 114 -5.94 6.67 8.27
N LEU A 115 -6.42 6.50 7.03
CA LEU A 115 -5.70 5.68 6.05
C LEU A 115 -4.42 6.36 5.58
N VAL A 116 -4.47 7.66 5.29
CA VAL A 116 -3.28 8.44 4.89
C VAL A 116 -2.21 8.40 5.96
N GLU A 117 -2.58 8.59 7.23
CA GLU A 117 -1.63 8.52 8.36
C GLU A 117 -1.07 7.11 8.53
N THR A 118 -1.92 6.08 8.51
CA THR A 118 -1.48 4.68 8.66
C THR A 118 -0.49 4.28 7.57
N VAL A 119 -0.74 4.70 6.33
CA VAL A 119 0.16 4.43 5.20
C VAL A 119 1.45 5.22 5.33
N ARG A 120 1.39 6.51 5.69
CA ARG A 120 2.56 7.36 5.95
C ARG A 120 3.46 6.79 7.05
N GLU A 121 2.89 6.41 8.19
CA GLU A 121 3.60 5.80 9.30
C GLU A 121 4.24 4.46 8.88
N GLY A 122 3.48 3.62 8.16
CA GLY A 122 4.00 2.35 7.65
C GLY A 122 5.20 2.51 6.73
N LEU A 123 5.22 3.57 5.92
CA LEU A 123 6.33 3.86 5.01
C LEU A 123 7.52 4.50 5.73
N GLN A 124 7.27 5.40 6.68
CA GLN A 124 8.33 6.05 7.45
C GLN A 124 9.13 5.04 8.30
N VAL A 125 8.47 4.03 8.85
CA VAL A 125 9.13 3.04 9.73
C VAL A 125 9.99 2.04 8.93
N TYR A 126 9.57 1.65 7.72
CA TYR A 126 10.19 0.54 6.98
C TYR A 126 10.91 0.95 5.68
N GLY A 127 10.77 2.22 5.26
CA GLY A 127 11.33 2.79 4.04
C GLY A 127 10.59 2.38 2.76
N CYS A 128 10.96 2.97 1.62
CA CYS A 128 10.45 2.55 0.31
C CYS A 128 11.35 1.47 -0.31
N ARG A 129 10.96 0.21 -0.16
CA ARG A 129 11.67 -0.94 -0.78
C ARG A 129 11.37 -1.16 -2.27
N SER A 130 10.41 -0.42 -2.82
CA SER A 130 10.01 -0.39 -4.23
C SER A 130 9.70 1.04 -4.67
N ALA A 131 9.57 1.25 -6.00
CA ALA A 131 9.09 2.52 -6.53
C ALA A 131 7.74 2.89 -5.90
N TRP A 132 7.62 4.11 -5.39
CA TRP A 132 6.42 4.62 -4.76
C TRP A 132 5.31 4.84 -5.80
N GLU A 133 4.14 4.26 -5.55
CA GLU A 133 2.91 4.51 -6.30
C GLU A 133 1.86 5.03 -5.31
N ASP A 134 1.30 6.21 -5.58
CA ASP A 134 0.32 6.81 -4.67
C ASP A 134 -1.00 6.02 -4.73
N PRO A 135 -1.42 5.35 -3.64
CA PRO A 135 -2.67 4.59 -3.64
C PRO A 135 -3.91 5.47 -3.86
N THR A 136 -3.79 6.79 -3.69
CA THR A 136 -4.84 7.77 -3.99
C THR A 136 -5.21 7.75 -5.48
N ASP A 137 -4.23 7.54 -6.37
CA ASP A 137 -4.46 7.55 -7.82
C ASP A 137 -5.40 6.42 -8.23
N TRP A 138 -5.14 5.21 -7.73
CA TRP A 138 -6.02 4.06 -7.97
C TRP A 138 -7.43 4.28 -7.40
N VAL A 139 -7.54 4.94 -6.25
CA VAL A 139 -8.84 5.26 -5.62
C VAL A 139 -9.63 6.26 -6.46
N LEU A 140 -8.98 7.29 -6.99
CA LEU A 140 -9.61 8.29 -7.86
C LEU A 140 -10.04 7.70 -9.21
N GLU A 141 -9.22 6.83 -9.79
CA GLU A 141 -9.54 6.15 -11.05
C GLU A 141 -10.75 5.23 -10.90
N SER A 142 -10.74 4.42 -9.83
CA SER A 142 -11.75 3.39 -9.55
C SER A 142 -12.94 3.90 -8.71
N TYR A 143 -13.04 5.21 -8.51
CA TYR A 143 -14.00 5.85 -7.59
C TYR A 143 -15.45 5.36 -7.84
N PRO A 144 -16.09 4.68 -6.86
CA PRO A 144 -17.34 3.95 -7.09
C PRO A 144 -18.59 4.84 -7.03
N TRP A 145 -18.49 6.05 -6.46
CA TRP A 145 -19.62 6.97 -6.30
C TRP A 145 -19.91 7.72 -7.61
N PRO A 146 -21.19 8.04 -7.90
CA PRO A 146 -21.61 8.65 -9.15
C PRO A 146 -21.05 10.07 -9.38
N ASN A 147 -20.75 10.82 -8.31
CA ASN A 147 -20.13 12.14 -8.41
C ASN A 147 -18.60 12.03 -8.31
N ARG A 148 -17.94 11.75 -9.44
CA ARG A 148 -16.46 11.63 -9.51
C ARG A 148 -15.73 12.91 -9.08
N GLY A 149 -16.33 14.09 -9.26
CA GLY A 149 -15.73 15.36 -8.84
C GLY A 149 -15.56 15.50 -7.33
N SER A 150 -16.34 14.75 -6.54
CA SER A 150 -16.23 14.74 -5.08
C SER A 150 -15.07 13.91 -4.55
N GLY A 151 -14.36 13.15 -5.40
CA GLY A 151 -13.12 12.47 -5.03
C GLY A 151 -11.94 13.44 -4.83
N THR A 152 -12.05 14.69 -5.29
CA THR A 152 -10.99 15.71 -5.19
C THR A 152 -10.61 16.13 -3.77
N GLY A 153 -11.44 15.78 -2.78
CA GLY A 153 -11.15 16.01 -1.35
C GLY A 153 -10.26 14.95 -0.70
N LEU A 154 -9.85 13.90 -1.43
CA LEU A 154 -8.95 12.87 -0.91
C LEU A 154 -7.51 13.40 -0.87
N MET A 155 -6.88 13.29 0.30
CA MET A 155 -5.49 13.66 0.48
C MET A 155 -4.58 12.65 -0.22
N HIS A 156 -3.63 13.18 -0.99
CA HIS A 156 -2.57 12.40 -1.62
C HIS A 156 -1.46 12.06 -0.63
N ILE A 157 -0.85 10.90 -0.80
CA ILE A 157 0.29 10.46 0.00
C ILE A 157 1.54 10.72 -0.84
N ARG A 158 2.12 11.91 -0.66
CA ARG A 158 3.24 12.37 -1.51
C ARG A 158 4.51 11.61 -1.17
N ALA A 159 5.35 11.34 -2.16
CA ALA A 159 6.69 10.79 -1.94
C ALA A 159 7.56 11.70 -1.05
N ASP A 160 7.35 13.01 -1.11
CA ASP A 160 8.04 14.01 -0.29
C ASP A 160 7.78 13.82 1.22
N ASP A 161 6.57 13.38 1.57
CA ASP A 161 6.18 13.06 2.94
C ASP A 161 6.88 11.80 3.49
N LEU A 162 7.52 11.03 2.60
CA LEU A 162 8.23 9.78 2.90
C LEU A 162 9.74 9.98 2.96
N GLY A 163 10.23 11.22 2.78
CA GLY A 163 11.66 11.51 2.67
C GLY A 163 12.29 10.92 1.40
N TYR A 164 11.50 10.69 0.34
CA TYR A 164 12.00 10.18 -0.93
C TYR A 164 12.82 11.27 -1.63
N GLU A 165 14.13 11.26 -1.43
CA GLU A 165 15.03 12.03 -2.29
C GLU A 165 15.01 11.34 -3.66
N PRO A 166 14.55 12.00 -4.75
CA PRO A 166 14.58 11.40 -6.06
C PRO A 166 16.03 11.08 -6.37
N GLN A 167 16.34 9.78 -6.46
CA GLN A 167 17.67 9.32 -6.85
C GLN A 167 17.99 10.04 -8.16
N PRO A 168 19.03 10.90 -8.22
CA PRO A 168 19.34 11.62 -9.43
C PRO A 168 19.53 10.56 -10.50
N GLN A 169 18.67 10.60 -11.52
CA GLN A 169 18.87 9.82 -12.72
C GLN A 169 20.26 10.20 -13.19
N THR A 170 21.23 9.31 -12.98
CA THR A 170 22.49 9.39 -13.69
C THR A 170 22.11 9.13 -15.13
N SER A 171 21.78 10.20 -15.84
CA SER A 171 21.81 10.25 -17.29
C SER A 171 23.26 9.98 -17.68
N SER A 172 23.65 8.71 -17.70
CA SER A 172 24.83 8.24 -18.40
C SER A 172 24.50 8.30 -19.88
N SER A 173 24.45 9.52 -20.42
CA SER A 173 24.66 9.77 -21.84
C SER A 173 26.16 9.56 -22.09
N PRO A 174 26.58 8.58 -22.91
CA PRO A 174 27.97 8.52 -23.33
C PRO A 174 28.18 9.63 -24.36
N SER A 175 28.72 10.77 -23.91
CA SER A 175 29.24 11.81 -24.79
C SER A 175 30.47 11.27 -25.51
N LEU A 176 30.30 10.84 -26.76
CA LEU A 176 31.37 10.58 -27.71
C LEU A 176 32.10 11.89 -28.00
N GLN A 177 33.26 12.10 -27.38
CA GLN A 177 34.22 13.12 -27.81
C GLN A 177 35.67 12.61 -27.69
N GLY A 178 36.19 12.17 -28.85
CA GLY A 178 37.52 12.53 -29.35
C GLY A 178 38.75 12.15 -28.52
N MET A 179 39.21 10.90 -28.68
CA MET A 179 40.64 10.61 -28.50
C MET A 179 41.46 11.40 -29.53
N THR A 180 42.24 12.38 -29.08
CA THR A 180 43.41 12.88 -29.82
C THR A 180 44.67 12.67 -28.99
N LYS A 181 45.68 12.17 -29.71
CA LYS A 181 46.90 11.50 -29.26
C LYS A 181 47.84 12.41 -28.46
N SER A 182 48.52 11.79 -27.50
CA SER A 182 49.72 12.29 -26.81
C SER A 182 50.87 12.59 -27.79
N PRO A 183 51.74 13.58 -27.53
CA PRO A 183 52.93 13.82 -28.35
C PRO A 183 54.06 12.85 -28.00
N ILE A 184 54.71 12.34 -29.06
CA ILE A 184 55.96 11.58 -29.03
C ILE A 184 57.13 12.58 -28.93
N ILE A 185 58.04 12.34 -28.00
CA ILE A 185 59.32 13.05 -27.86
C ILE A 185 60.28 12.44 -28.87
N ASP A 186 60.72 13.24 -29.85
CA ASP A 186 61.72 12.89 -30.85
C ASP A 186 63.09 13.42 -30.37
N SER A 187 64.03 12.50 -30.14
CA SER A 187 65.44 12.82 -29.90
C SER A 187 66.25 12.24 -31.06
N LYS A 188 66.60 13.09 -32.03
CA LYS A 188 67.67 12.83 -33.00
C LYS A 188 68.85 13.75 -32.70
N GLU A 189 69.93 13.11 -32.25
CA GLU A 189 71.26 13.67 -32.12
C GLU A 189 71.90 13.75 -33.52
N ASN A 190 72.36 14.95 -33.90
CA ASN A 190 73.05 15.23 -35.14
C ASN A 190 74.56 14.98 -34.97
N ASP A 191 75.15 14.20 -35.88
CA ASP A 191 76.59 14.23 -36.18
C ASP A 191 77.02 15.60 -36.71
N PRO A 192 78.28 15.99 -36.45
CA PRO A 192 79.09 16.49 -37.56
C PRO A 192 80.56 16.01 -37.57
N LEU A 193 81.00 15.68 -38.79
CA LEU A 193 82.38 15.58 -39.35
C LEU A 193 83.29 14.41 -38.92
#